data_AF-A0A151SGT1-F1
#
_entry.id   AF-A0A151SGT1-F1
#
_cell.length_a   1.000
_cell.length_b   1.000
_cell.length_c   1.000
_cell.angle_alpha   90.00
_cell.angle_beta   90.00
_cell.angle_gamma   90.00
#
_symmetry.space_group_name_H-M   'P 1'
#
loop_
_entity.id
_entity.type
_entity.pdbx_description
1 polymer ?
#
loop_
_entity_poly.entity_id
_entity_poly.type
_entity_poly.pdbx_seq_one_letter_code
_entity_poly.pdbx_strand_id
1 'polypeptide(L)'
;MASIRDADIHLRLQSLDAFAASHRNSLQSLRATALETARSQSELAEIKAKLREAEDELVKALAVKTRREAKRMALKDAIDSARGRVEDLKTSIQKRRTEQEECATVVSQHRLVLAASEQKSNESIEQDEVQEAISWYNRVLGFHVEGGHGVKFTFKNINVDNPNEEYFFTIRHEDDTYTLLNCEPSLKDIDELIHELNKTNGLFKFVRTMRKKFQEAVAQGSLSMITNEHQESSFISASAPVLSESTIRSYSPTERNEHQGEPTKVNARLQKQVNWRRVKSAILSPDSASSVRQSPRLKV
;
A
#
# COMPACT_ATOMS: atom_id res chain seq x y z
N MET A 1 -122.54 -43.12 -68.51
CA MET A 1 -121.74 -43.30 -67.28
C MET A 1 -120.22 -43.44 -67.51
N ALA A 2 -119.68 -43.17 -68.70
CA ALA A 2 -118.23 -43.32 -68.97
C ALA A 2 -117.39 -42.04 -68.71
N SER A 3 -117.96 -40.84 -68.80
CA SER A 3 -117.22 -39.55 -68.70
C SER A 3 -116.71 -39.19 -67.28
N ILE A 4 -117.27 -39.79 -66.23
CA ILE A 4 -116.92 -39.47 -64.83
C ILE A 4 -115.64 -40.21 -64.38
N ARG A 5 -115.31 -41.37 -64.98
CA ARG A 5 -114.15 -42.18 -64.60
C ARG A 5 -112.84 -41.66 -65.20
N ASP A 6 -112.85 -41.11 -66.41
CA ASP A 6 -111.64 -40.59 -67.06
C ASP A 6 -111.17 -39.25 -66.46
N ALA A 7 -112.11 -38.41 -66.00
CA ALA A 7 -111.77 -37.18 -65.27
C ALA A 7 -111.10 -37.46 -63.91
N ASP A 8 -111.51 -38.53 -63.22
CA ASP A 8 -110.91 -38.96 -61.94
C ASP A 8 -109.49 -39.50 -62.13
N ILE A 9 -109.23 -40.25 -63.22
CA ILE A 9 -107.88 -40.74 -63.56
C ILE A 9 -106.94 -39.56 -63.86
N HIS A 10 -107.38 -38.55 -64.62
CA HIS A 10 -106.57 -37.37 -64.88
C HIS A 10 -106.27 -36.55 -63.62
N LEU A 11 -107.25 -36.40 -62.72
CA LEU A 11 -107.07 -35.71 -61.44
C LEU A 11 -106.07 -36.45 -60.54
N ARG A 12 -106.15 -37.79 -60.48
CA ARG A 12 -105.22 -38.65 -59.74
C ARG A 12 -103.80 -38.55 -60.29
N LEU A 13 -103.63 -38.50 -61.62
CA LEU A 13 -102.32 -38.36 -62.26
C LEU A 13 -101.69 -36.99 -61.99
N GLN A 14 -102.46 -35.90 -62.11
CA GLN A 14 -101.98 -34.56 -61.77
C GLN A 14 -101.59 -34.43 -60.28
N SER A 15 -102.34 -35.09 -59.39
CA SER A 15 -102.01 -35.15 -57.95
C SER A 15 -100.72 -35.93 -57.70
N LEU A 16 -100.52 -37.06 -58.37
CA LEU A 16 -99.29 -37.85 -58.32
C LEU A 16 -98.08 -37.06 -58.84
N ASP A 17 -98.23 -36.36 -59.96
CA ASP A 17 -97.16 -35.54 -60.54
C ASP A 17 -96.81 -34.34 -59.64
N ALA A 18 -97.82 -33.67 -59.08
CA ALA A 18 -97.62 -32.59 -58.11
C ALA A 18 -96.94 -33.09 -56.83
N PHE A 19 -97.32 -34.28 -56.34
CA PHE A 19 -96.67 -34.93 -55.22
C PHE A 19 -95.21 -35.29 -55.53
N ALA A 20 -94.94 -35.88 -56.70
CA ALA A 20 -93.59 -36.24 -57.13
C ALA A 20 -92.71 -34.99 -57.31
N ALA A 21 -93.25 -33.90 -57.85
CA ALA A 21 -92.55 -32.62 -57.95
C ALA A 21 -92.26 -32.00 -56.57
N SER A 22 -93.25 -31.99 -55.67
CA SER A 22 -93.08 -31.52 -54.28
C SER A 22 -92.02 -32.33 -53.54
N HIS A 23 -92.07 -33.67 -53.64
CA HIS A 23 -91.10 -34.56 -53.03
C HIS A 23 -89.68 -34.34 -53.59
N ARG A 24 -89.55 -34.17 -54.92
CA ARG A 24 -88.26 -33.84 -55.55
C ARG A 24 -87.71 -32.51 -55.05
N ASN A 25 -88.54 -31.47 -54.96
CA ASN A 25 -88.14 -30.16 -54.45
C ASN A 25 -87.74 -30.22 -52.97
N SER A 26 -88.46 -31.00 -52.16
CA SER A 26 -88.12 -31.25 -50.76
C SER A 26 -86.75 -31.93 -50.61
N LEU A 27 -86.47 -32.97 -51.42
CA LEU A 27 -85.17 -33.63 -51.42
C LEU A 27 -84.03 -32.71 -51.89
N GLN A 28 -84.28 -31.88 -52.91
CA GLN A 28 -83.28 -30.89 -53.36
C GLN A 28 -83.01 -29.83 -52.29
N SER A 29 -84.04 -29.35 -51.60
CA SER A 29 -83.92 -28.44 -50.46
C SER A 29 -83.12 -29.08 -49.32
N LEU A 30 -83.46 -30.30 -48.92
CA LEU A 30 -82.73 -31.05 -47.89
C LEU A 30 -81.26 -31.25 -48.25
N ARG A 31 -80.97 -31.59 -49.52
CA ARG A 31 -79.59 -31.72 -50.02
C ARG A 31 -78.83 -30.41 -49.95
N ALA A 32 -79.45 -29.30 -50.34
CA ALA A 32 -78.83 -27.98 -50.25
C ALA A 32 -78.52 -27.61 -48.78
N THR A 33 -79.47 -27.84 -47.87
CA THR A 33 -79.27 -27.63 -46.43
C THR A 33 -78.16 -28.51 -45.87
N ALA A 34 -78.08 -29.78 -46.27
CA ALA A 34 -77.03 -30.69 -45.81
C ALA A 34 -75.63 -30.25 -46.28
N LEU A 35 -75.51 -29.81 -47.54
CA LEU A 35 -74.25 -29.27 -48.08
C LEU A 35 -73.82 -27.99 -47.35
N GLU A 36 -74.76 -27.07 -47.11
CA GLU A 36 -74.47 -25.83 -46.39
C GLU A 36 -74.08 -26.09 -44.92
N THR A 37 -74.74 -27.06 -44.28
CA THR A 37 -74.40 -27.48 -42.91
C THR A 37 -73.00 -28.09 -42.87
N ALA A 38 -72.64 -28.93 -43.84
CA ALA A 38 -71.30 -29.51 -43.94
C ALA A 38 -70.21 -28.43 -44.14
N ARG A 39 -70.49 -27.42 -44.97
CA ARG A 39 -69.62 -26.26 -45.16
C ARG A 39 -69.44 -25.47 -43.87
N SER A 40 -70.55 -25.12 -43.22
CA SER A 40 -70.56 -24.39 -41.95
C SER A 40 -69.81 -25.16 -40.84
N GLN A 41 -69.92 -26.49 -40.80
CA GLN A 41 -69.18 -27.33 -39.85
C GLN A 41 -67.66 -27.28 -40.09
N SER A 42 -67.22 -27.26 -41.35
CA SER A 42 -65.80 -27.11 -41.70
C SER A 42 -65.27 -25.75 -41.26
N GLU A 43 -65.98 -24.66 -41.56
CA GLU A 43 -65.61 -23.30 -41.16
C GLU A 43 -65.56 -23.16 -39.62
N LEU A 44 -66.52 -23.76 -38.92
CA LEU A 44 -66.56 -23.80 -37.46
C LEU A 44 -65.38 -24.59 -36.88
N ALA A 45 -64.97 -25.70 -37.51
CA ALA A 45 -63.80 -26.45 -37.08
C ALA A 45 -62.50 -25.62 -37.25
N GLU A 46 -62.37 -24.90 -38.35
CA GLU A 46 -61.23 -24.01 -38.60
C GLU A 46 -61.17 -22.87 -37.56
N ILE A 47 -62.30 -22.21 -37.29
CA ILE A 47 -62.36 -21.14 -36.27
C ILE A 47 -62.03 -21.68 -34.87
N LYS A 48 -62.52 -22.89 -34.52
CA LYS A 48 -62.17 -23.53 -33.24
C LYS A 48 -60.68 -23.83 -33.13
N ALA A 49 -60.03 -24.24 -34.22
CA ALA A 49 -58.59 -24.47 -34.22
C ALA A 49 -57.82 -23.16 -33.98
N LYS A 50 -58.18 -22.09 -34.69
CA LYS A 50 -57.58 -20.75 -34.51
C LYS A 50 -57.80 -20.19 -33.10
N LEU A 51 -58.96 -20.42 -32.51
CA LEU A 51 -59.25 -20.02 -31.13
C LEU A 51 -58.29 -20.70 -30.14
N ARG A 52 -58.10 -22.02 -30.26
CA ARG A 52 -57.18 -22.77 -29.41
C ARG A 52 -55.74 -22.28 -29.56
N GLU A 53 -55.30 -22.02 -30.79
CA GLU A 53 -53.96 -21.48 -31.04
C GLU A 53 -53.77 -20.11 -30.38
N ALA A 54 -54.75 -19.21 -30.50
CA ALA A 54 -54.71 -17.90 -29.86
C ALA A 54 -54.72 -18.00 -28.31
N GLU A 55 -55.48 -18.95 -27.74
CA GLU A 55 -55.48 -19.22 -26.30
C GLU A 55 -54.10 -19.70 -25.82
N ASP A 56 -53.47 -20.63 -26.54
CA ASP A 56 -52.13 -21.13 -26.22
C ASP A 56 -51.06 -20.02 -26.30
N GLU A 57 -51.15 -19.17 -27.32
CA GLU A 57 -50.27 -17.99 -27.46
C GLU A 57 -50.46 -17.00 -26.30
N LEU A 58 -51.70 -16.75 -25.90
CA LEU A 58 -52.01 -15.89 -24.75
C LEU A 58 -51.41 -16.45 -23.47
N VAL A 59 -51.54 -17.76 -23.22
CA VAL A 59 -50.94 -18.42 -22.05
C VAL A 59 -49.41 -18.28 -22.06
N LYS A 60 -48.76 -18.49 -23.22
CA LYS A 60 -47.31 -18.30 -23.39
C LYS A 60 -46.91 -16.83 -23.14
N ALA A 61 -47.66 -15.88 -23.69
CA ALA A 61 -47.41 -14.46 -23.51
C ALA A 61 -47.55 -14.02 -22.04
N LEU A 62 -48.55 -14.54 -21.33
CA LEU A 62 -48.73 -14.30 -19.90
C LEU A 62 -47.57 -14.84 -19.07
N ALA A 63 -47.09 -16.06 -19.37
CA ALA A 63 -45.92 -16.62 -18.69
C ALA A 63 -44.67 -15.74 -18.86
N VAL A 64 -44.42 -15.25 -20.09
CA VAL A 64 -43.32 -14.32 -20.36
C VAL A 64 -43.48 -13.00 -19.62
N LYS A 65 -44.70 -12.45 -19.57
CA LYS A 65 -45.01 -11.21 -18.84
C LYS A 65 -44.73 -11.37 -17.35
N THR A 66 -45.23 -12.42 -16.70
CA THR A 66 -44.99 -12.70 -15.28
C THR A 66 -43.50 -12.84 -14.98
N ARG A 67 -42.75 -13.54 -15.84
CA ARG A 67 -41.30 -13.66 -15.69
C ARG A 67 -40.56 -12.33 -15.81
N ARG A 68 -40.95 -11.49 -16.78
CA ARG A 68 -40.35 -10.15 -16.96
C ARG A 68 -40.65 -9.26 -15.76
N GLU A 69 -41.86 -9.32 -15.24
CA GLU A 69 -42.28 -8.57 -14.08
C GLU A 69 -41.51 -8.99 -12.81
N ALA A 70 -41.36 -10.29 -12.59
CA ALA A 70 -40.53 -10.81 -11.49
C ALA A 70 -39.07 -10.32 -11.58
N LYS A 71 -38.47 -10.32 -12.79
CA LYS A 71 -37.12 -9.76 -13.00
C LYS A 71 -37.05 -8.27 -12.71
N ARG A 72 -38.08 -7.51 -13.10
CA ARG A 72 -38.17 -6.06 -12.84
C ARG A 72 -38.23 -5.78 -11.34
N MET A 73 -39.00 -6.55 -10.59
CA MET A 73 -39.10 -6.43 -9.13
C MET A 73 -37.76 -6.78 -8.46
N ALA A 74 -37.13 -7.90 -8.82
CA ALA A 74 -35.82 -8.27 -8.29
C ALA A 74 -34.74 -7.20 -8.55
N LEU A 75 -34.76 -6.57 -9.73
CA LEU A 75 -33.84 -5.47 -10.05
C LEU A 75 -34.12 -4.23 -9.19
N LYS A 76 -35.39 -3.89 -8.96
CA LYS A 76 -35.77 -2.79 -8.08
C LYS A 76 -35.25 -3.02 -6.65
N ASP A 77 -35.46 -4.21 -6.12
CA ASP A 77 -34.99 -4.57 -4.78
C ASP A 77 -33.45 -4.51 -4.69
N ALA A 78 -32.75 -4.95 -5.73
CA ALA A 78 -31.29 -4.83 -5.82
C ALA A 78 -30.81 -3.37 -5.85
N ILE A 79 -31.52 -2.48 -6.56
CA ILE A 79 -31.23 -1.04 -6.61
C ILE A 79 -31.47 -0.41 -5.23
N ASP A 80 -32.60 -0.71 -4.58
CA ASP A 80 -32.92 -0.18 -3.26
C ASP A 80 -31.90 -0.66 -2.21
N SER A 81 -31.48 -1.92 -2.28
CA SER A 81 -30.40 -2.47 -1.45
C SER A 81 -29.06 -1.77 -1.69
N ALA A 82 -28.68 -1.56 -2.97
CA ALA A 82 -27.45 -0.85 -3.32
C ALA A 82 -27.48 0.61 -2.83
N ARG A 83 -28.63 1.29 -2.91
CA ARG A 83 -28.80 2.65 -2.39
C ARG A 83 -28.57 2.70 -0.87
N GLY A 84 -29.11 1.74 -0.12
CA GLY A 84 -28.87 1.61 1.31
C GLY A 84 -27.37 1.52 1.63
N ARG A 85 -26.67 0.60 0.95
CA ARG A 85 -25.21 0.43 1.13
C ARG A 85 -24.40 1.69 0.83
N VAL A 86 -24.82 2.48 -0.16
CA VAL A 86 -24.14 3.75 -0.51
C VAL A 86 -24.30 4.77 0.61
N GLU A 87 -25.49 4.91 1.20
CA GLU A 87 -25.70 5.82 2.32
C GLU A 87 -24.95 5.36 3.59
N ASP A 88 -24.90 4.05 3.86
CA ASP A 88 -24.10 3.50 4.98
C ASP A 88 -22.61 3.77 4.81
N LEU A 89 -22.08 3.62 3.58
CA LEU A 89 -20.69 3.95 3.29
C LEU A 89 -20.42 5.45 3.42
N LYS A 90 -21.34 6.29 2.96
CA LYS A 90 -21.23 7.75 3.04
C LYS A 90 -21.20 8.23 4.49
N THR A 91 -22.08 7.72 5.35
CA THR A 91 -22.08 8.04 6.79
C THR A 91 -20.78 7.57 7.46
N SER A 92 -20.31 6.36 7.12
CA SER A 92 -19.04 5.82 7.62
C SER A 92 -17.82 6.64 7.18
N ILE A 93 -17.79 7.13 5.95
CA ILE A 93 -16.72 8.02 5.44
C ILE A 93 -16.74 9.33 6.20
N GLN A 94 -17.92 9.93 6.41
CA GLN A 94 -18.03 11.20 7.10
C GLN A 94 -17.55 11.08 8.56
N LYS A 95 -17.94 10.01 9.26
CA LYS A 95 -17.43 9.72 10.61
C LYS A 95 -15.91 9.58 10.66
N ARG A 96 -15.31 8.85 9.71
CA ARG A 96 -13.85 8.72 9.64
C ARG A 96 -13.15 10.05 9.38
N ARG A 97 -13.74 10.93 8.57
CA ARG A 97 -13.18 12.27 8.32
C ARG A 97 -13.19 13.12 9.59
N THR A 98 -14.28 13.11 10.35
CA THR A 98 -14.35 13.85 11.61
C THR A 98 -13.34 13.31 12.63
N GLU A 99 -13.23 11.98 12.76
CA GLU A 99 -12.20 11.35 13.62
C GLU A 99 -10.76 11.71 13.18
N GLN A 100 -10.52 11.77 11.87
CA GLN A 100 -9.22 12.15 11.32
C GLN A 100 -8.89 13.62 11.61
N GLU A 101 -9.87 14.52 11.50
CA GLU A 101 -9.72 15.94 11.82
C GLU A 101 -9.42 16.13 13.32
N GLU A 102 -10.15 15.44 14.20
CA GLU A 102 -9.89 15.42 15.65
C GLU A 102 -8.46 14.96 15.95
N CYS A 103 -8.04 13.82 15.38
CA CYS A 103 -6.68 13.32 15.55
C CYS A 103 -5.62 14.31 15.02
N ALA A 104 -5.86 14.93 13.86
CA ALA A 104 -4.96 15.93 13.29
C ALA A 104 -4.79 17.15 14.22
N THR A 105 -5.87 17.61 14.85
CA THR A 105 -5.81 18.71 15.83
C THR A 105 -4.97 18.32 17.05
N VAL A 106 -5.21 17.15 17.65
CA VAL A 106 -4.43 16.64 18.78
C VAL A 106 -2.94 16.52 18.44
N VAL A 107 -2.61 15.96 17.27
CA VAL A 107 -1.21 15.82 16.82
C VAL A 107 -0.56 17.18 16.64
N SER A 108 -1.26 18.16 16.05
CA SER A 108 -0.74 19.51 15.89
C SER A 108 -0.48 20.21 17.23
N GLN A 109 -1.37 20.01 18.21
CA GLN A 109 -1.21 20.55 19.56
C GLN A 109 -0.01 19.92 20.28
N HIS A 110 0.16 18.60 20.19
CA HIS A 110 1.31 17.91 20.76
C HIS A 110 2.63 18.38 20.14
N ARG A 111 2.67 18.59 18.82
CA ARG A 111 3.88 19.14 18.15
C ARG A 111 4.23 20.53 18.66
N LEU A 112 3.24 21.40 18.90
CA LEU A 112 3.48 22.73 19.48
C LEU A 112 4.04 22.65 20.89
N VAL A 113 3.50 21.77 21.74
CA VAL A 113 3.99 21.57 23.11
C VAL A 113 5.43 21.05 23.12
N LEU A 114 5.75 20.07 22.26
CA LEU A 114 7.09 19.53 22.13
C LEU A 114 8.10 20.59 21.66
N ALA A 115 7.76 21.36 20.62
CA ALA A 115 8.62 22.43 20.13
C ALA A 115 8.89 23.50 21.22
N ALA A 116 7.88 23.85 22.01
CA ALA A 116 8.03 24.78 23.13
C ALA A 116 8.90 24.20 24.28
N SER A 117 8.90 22.88 24.47
CA SER A 117 9.75 22.21 25.45
C SER A 117 11.21 22.10 24.99
N GLU A 118 11.44 21.74 23.72
CA GLU A 118 12.78 21.66 23.13
C GLU A 118 13.49 23.02 23.13
N GLN A 119 12.74 24.11 22.87
CA GLN A 119 13.29 25.46 22.95
C GLN A 119 13.73 25.83 24.38
N LYS A 120 12.99 25.35 25.40
CA LYS A 120 13.37 25.55 26.82
C LYS A 120 14.57 24.71 27.24
N SER A 121 14.77 23.52 26.66
CA SER A 121 15.92 22.67 26.98
C SER A 121 17.21 23.10 26.28
N ASN A 122 17.12 23.77 25.13
CA ASN A 122 18.30 24.32 24.43
C ASN A 122 18.88 25.57 25.13
N GLU A 123 18.15 26.19 26.06
CA GLU A 123 18.64 27.24 26.96
C GLU A 123 19.02 26.70 28.36
N SER A 124 19.39 25.42 28.48
CA SER A 124 19.72 24.84 29.77
C SER A 124 21.19 25.05 30.14
N ILE A 125 21.42 25.95 31.11
CA ILE A 125 22.69 26.14 31.84
C ILE A 125 23.27 24.79 32.33
N GLU A 126 22.41 23.80 32.60
CA GLU A 126 22.79 22.47 33.05
C GLU A 126 23.60 21.66 32.02
N GLN A 127 23.37 21.81 30.71
CA GLN A 127 24.20 21.13 29.69
C GLN A 127 25.63 21.70 29.65
N ASP A 128 25.77 23.00 29.83
CA ASP A 128 27.06 23.69 29.87
C ASP A 128 27.87 23.29 31.12
N GLU A 129 27.22 23.23 32.30
CA GLU A 129 27.87 22.81 33.56
C GLU A 129 28.37 21.36 33.51
N VAL A 130 27.58 20.44 32.94
CA VAL A 130 27.98 19.03 32.78
C VAL A 130 29.16 18.91 31.81
N GLN A 131 29.14 19.66 30.70
CA GLN A 131 30.21 19.64 29.71
C GLN A 131 31.51 20.26 30.26
N GLU A 132 31.40 21.31 31.07
CA GLU A 132 32.54 21.91 31.78
C GLU A 132 33.14 20.92 32.78
N ALA A 133 32.30 20.23 33.57
CA ALA A 133 32.76 19.21 34.51
C ALA A 133 33.49 18.05 33.81
N ILE A 134 32.93 17.53 32.71
CA ILE A 134 33.58 16.48 31.90
C ILE A 134 34.94 16.96 31.39
N SER A 135 35.01 18.18 30.85
CA SER A 135 36.26 18.76 30.34
C SER A 135 37.31 18.93 31.44
N TRP A 136 36.90 19.35 32.63
CA TRP A 136 37.76 19.47 33.80
C TRP A 136 38.32 18.11 34.22
N TYR A 137 37.47 17.07 34.37
CA TYR A 137 37.92 15.72 34.72
C TYR A 137 38.85 15.14 33.66
N ASN A 138 38.54 15.29 32.38
CA ASN A 138 39.37 14.80 31.29
C ASN A 138 40.78 15.39 31.34
N ARG A 139 40.87 16.70 31.60
CA ARG A 139 42.14 17.43 31.73
C ARG A 139 42.91 17.02 32.97
N VAL A 140 42.28 17.02 34.15
CA VAL A 140 42.95 16.77 35.44
C VAL A 140 43.41 15.34 35.57
N LEU A 141 42.60 14.38 35.12
CA LEU A 141 42.93 12.97 35.22
C LEU A 141 43.80 12.49 34.04
N GLY A 142 43.89 13.26 32.95
CA GLY A 142 44.44 12.78 31.69
C GLY A 142 43.72 11.52 31.24
N PHE A 143 42.39 11.50 31.36
CA PHE A 143 41.58 10.30 31.18
C PHE A 143 40.27 10.69 30.53
N HIS A 144 39.98 10.16 29.35
CA HIS A 144 38.72 10.40 28.68
C HIS A 144 38.13 9.09 28.17
N VAL A 145 36.80 9.08 28.03
CA VAL A 145 36.02 7.90 27.65
C VAL A 145 35.20 8.24 26.41
N GLU A 146 35.29 7.40 25.38
CA GLU A 146 34.57 7.58 24.12
C GLU A 146 33.65 6.39 23.88
N GLY A 147 32.40 6.67 23.52
CA GLY A 147 31.42 5.66 23.11
C GLY A 147 31.46 5.39 21.60
N GLY A 148 31.32 4.13 21.21
CA GLY A 148 31.25 3.68 19.82
C GLY A 148 30.86 2.21 19.73
N HIS A 149 31.53 1.42 18.86
CA HIS A 149 31.37 -0.04 18.79
C HIS A 149 31.76 -0.78 20.10
N GLY A 150 32.47 -0.08 20.98
CA GLY A 150 32.67 -0.42 22.39
C GLY A 150 32.91 0.87 23.16
N VAL A 151 33.29 0.76 24.43
CA VAL A 151 33.70 1.89 25.25
C VAL A 151 35.22 1.94 25.24
N LYS A 152 35.79 3.01 24.67
CA LYS A 152 37.24 3.24 24.62
C LYS A 152 37.65 4.11 25.81
N PHE A 153 38.61 3.61 26.57
CA PHE A 153 39.21 4.29 27.71
C PHE A 153 40.61 4.73 27.32
N THR A 154 40.85 6.03 27.27
CA THR A 154 42.15 6.59 26.86
C THR A 154 42.79 7.33 28.02
N PHE A 155 44.06 7.04 28.26
CA PHE A 155 44.90 7.67 29.26
C PHE A 155 46.01 8.48 28.59
N LYS A 156 46.25 9.67 29.13
CA LYS A 156 47.39 10.55 28.91
C LYS A 156 48.12 10.73 30.24
N ASN A 157 49.27 11.41 30.21
CA ASN A 157 50.11 11.61 31.40
C ASN A 157 50.53 10.27 32.05
N ILE A 158 50.81 9.26 31.22
CA ILE A 158 51.36 7.97 31.66
C ILE A 158 52.88 8.01 31.54
N ASN A 159 53.39 8.37 30.36
CA ASN A 159 54.81 8.57 30.11
C ASN A 159 55.21 10.01 30.51
N VAL A 160 56.21 10.13 31.39
CA VAL A 160 56.70 11.44 31.87
C VAL A 160 57.47 12.17 30.77
N ASP A 161 58.14 11.43 29.89
CA ASP A 161 58.93 11.99 28.79
C ASP A 161 58.03 12.48 27.64
N ASN A 162 56.86 11.86 27.48
CA ASN A 162 55.85 12.24 26.50
C ASN A 162 54.43 12.23 27.09
N PRO A 163 54.03 13.29 27.80
CA PRO A 163 52.75 13.32 28.53
C PRO A 163 51.52 13.26 27.60
N ASN A 164 51.67 13.61 26.32
CA ASN A 164 50.60 13.58 25.33
C ASN A 164 50.40 12.21 24.67
N GLU A 165 51.30 11.26 24.93
CA GLU A 165 51.19 9.89 24.42
C GLU A 165 49.92 9.23 24.96
N GLU A 166 49.19 8.56 24.07
CA GLU A 166 47.90 7.96 24.35
C GLU A 166 48.03 6.46 24.59
N TYR A 167 47.52 6.00 25.72
CA TYR A 167 47.44 4.60 26.12
C TYR A 167 45.97 4.26 26.24
N PHE A 168 45.47 3.24 25.55
CA PHE A 168 44.05 3.00 25.55
C PHE A 168 43.69 1.53 25.49
N PHE A 169 42.47 1.25 25.93
CA PHE A 169 41.83 -0.04 25.70
C PHE A 169 40.35 0.18 25.36
N THR A 170 39.77 -0.76 24.64
CA THR A 170 38.35 -0.74 24.27
C THR A 170 37.72 -2.03 24.73
N ILE A 171 36.65 -1.93 25.52
CA ILE A 171 35.85 -3.07 25.96
C ILE A 171 34.42 -2.96 25.43
N ARG A 172 33.80 -4.10 25.17
CA ARG A 172 32.37 -4.21 24.83
C ARG A 172 31.69 -5.08 25.87
N HIS A 173 30.50 -4.69 26.30
CA HIS A 173 29.66 -5.48 27.19
C HIS A 173 28.45 -6.00 26.42
N GLU A 174 28.36 -7.31 26.25
CA GLU A 174 27.28 -8.00 25.53
C GLU A 174 27.01 -9.34 26.22
N ASP A 175 25.73 -9.72 26.32
CA ASP A 175 25.30 -10.97 26.97
C ASP A 175 25.88 -11.16 28.39
N ASP A 176 25.87 -10.10 29.20
CA ASP A 176 26.44 -10.05 30.56
C ASP A 176 27.94 -10.41 30.64
N THR A 177 28.67 -10.24 29.53
CA THR A 177 30.11 -10.48 29.45
C THR A 177 30.85 -9.30 28.81
N TYR A 178 31.97 -8.92 29.44
CA TYR A 178 32.95 -8.00 28.91
C TYR A 178 33.93 -8.73 27.99
N THR A 179 34.12 -8.16 26.81
CA THR A 179 35.11 -8.58 25.82
C THR A 179 36.07 -7.44 25.52
N LEU A 180 37.36 -7.77 25.37
CA LEU A 180 38.37 -6.80 24.95
C LEU A 180 38.37 -6.71 23.41
N LEU A 181 38.23 -5.50 22.89
CA LEU A 181 38.28 -5.23 21.45
C LEU A 181 39.67 -4.76 21.01
N ASN A 182 40.30 -3.87 21.78
CA ASN A 182 41.61 -3.33 21.46
C ASN A 182 42.35 -2.92 22.74
N CYS A 183 43.68 -2.97 22.74
CA CYS A 183 44.54 -2.47 23.81
C CYS A 183 45.90 -2.07 23.25
N GLU A 184 46.29 -0.81 23.45
CA GLU A 184 47.56 -0.27 23.00
C GLU A 184 48.23 0.53 24.13
N PRO A 185 49.47 0.18 24.54
CA PRO A 185 50.26 -0.99 24.11
C PRO A 185 49.66 -2.32 24.61
N SER A 186 50.03 -3.43 23.97
CA SER A 186 49.58 -4.78 24.37
C SER A 186 50.15 -5.17 25.74
N LEU A 187 49.28 -5.61 26.65
CA LEU A 187 49.64 -6.03 28.01
C LEU A 187 49.57 -7.55 28.14
N LYS A 188 50.57 -8.17 28.76
CA LYS A 188 50.67 -9.63 28.91
C LYS A 188 49.57 -10.24 29.78
N ASP A 189 49.11 -9.52 30.79
CA ASP A 189 48.18 -10.03 31.81
C ASP A 189 46.71 -9.65 31.54
N ILE A 190 46.38 -9.18 30.32
CA ILE A 190 45.07 -8.57 30.06
C ILE A 190 43.91 -9.57 30.11
N ASP A 191 44.15 -10.81 29.70
CA ASP A 191 43.12 -11.86 29.70
C ASP A 191 42.68 -12.22 31.13
N GLU A 192 43.63 -12.24 32.08
CA GLU A 192 43.34 -12.46 33.51
C GLU A 192 42.49 -11.31 34.08
N LEU A 193 42.81 -10.07 33.68
CA LEU A 193 42.06 -8.89 34.11
C LEU A 193 40.63 -8.88 33.55
N ILE A 194 40.43 -9.31 32.31
CA ILE A 194 39.09 -9.46 31.72
C ILE A 194 38.30 -10.58 32.42
N HIS A 195 38.96 -11.69 32.76
CA HIS A 195 38.33 -12.75 33.53
C HIS A 195 37.92 -12.27 34.94
N GLU A 196 38.77 -11.49 35.63
CA GLU A 196 38.41 -10.88 36.92
C GLU A 196 37.25 -9.88 36.78
N LEU A 197 37.25 -9.07 35.71
CA LEU A 197 36.17 -8.12 35.42
C LEU A 197 34.84 -8.85 35.23
N ASN A 198 34.82 -9.92 34.44
CA ASN A 198 33.62 -10.74 34.24
C ASN A 198 33.14 -11.43 35.52
N LYS A 199 34.06 -11.80 36.43
CA LYS A 199 33.70 -12.40 37.72
C LYS A 199 33.15 -11.41 38.74
N THR A 200 33.67 -10.19 38.75
CA THR A 200 33.39 -9.19 39.81
C THR A 200 32.47 -8.06 39.40
N ASN A 201 32.25 -7.89 38.09
CA ASN A 201 31.59 -6.73 37.48
C ASN A 201 32.21 -5.38 37.94
N GLY A 202 33.50 -5.40 38.27
CA GLY A 202 34.21 -4.30 38.92
C GLY A 202 34.89 -3.32 37.96
N LEU A 203 34.14 -2.65 37.07
CA LEU A 203 34.71 -1.81 36.01
C LEU A 203 35.67 -0.72 36.53
N PHE A 204 35.32 0.00 37.60
CA PHE A 204 36.18 1.05 38.16
C PHE A 204 37.53 0.52 38.66
N LYS A 205 37.52 -0.67 39.26
CA LYS A 205 38.74 -1.34 39.72
C LYS A 205 39.59 -1.74 38.52
N PHE A 206 38.96 -2.34 37.50
CA PHE A 206 39.60 -2.73 36.25
C PHE A 206 40.29 -1.53 35.55
N VAL A 207 39.59 -0.41 35.36
CA VAL A 207 40.13 0.81 34.74
C VAL A 207 41.36 1.33 35.52
N ARG A 208 41.32 1.31 36.86
CA ARG A 208 42.47 1.69 37.69
C ARG A 208 43.64 0.73 37.55
N THR A 209 43.39 -0.58 37.48
CA THR A 209 44.43 -1.60 37.28
C THR A 209 45.07 -1.45 35.90
N MET A 210 44.28 -1.22 34.85
CA MET A 210 44.78 -0.97 33.49
C MET A 210 45.73 0.23 33.46
N ARG A 211 45.37 1.33 34.12
CA ARG A 211 46.27 2.51 34.22
C ARG A 211 47.62 2.16 34.85
N LYS A 212 47.62 1.39 35.95
CA LYS A 212 48.87 0.95 36.60
C LYS A 212 49.70 0.06 35.69
N LYS A 213 49.08 -0.87 34.97
CA LYS A 213 49.77 -1.76 34.03
C LYS A 213 50.42 -1.00 32.88
N PHE A 214 49.77 0.05 32.36
CA PHE A 214 50.40 0.94 31.39
C PHE A 214 51.60 1.68 31.98
N GLN A 215 51.51 2.18 33.22
CA GLN A 215 52.65 2.81 33.91
C GLN A 215 53.83 1.85 34.12
N GLU A 216 53.55 0.61 34.52
CA GLU A 216 54.56 -0.44 34.67
C GLU A 216 55.23 -0.78 33.33
N ALA A 217 54.45 -0.88 32.25
CA ALA A 217 54.97 -1.15 30.92
C ALA A 217 55.94 -0.04 30.43
N VAL A 218 55.62 1.23 30.70
CA VAL A 218 56.51 2.35 30.40
C VAL A 218 57.80 2.27 31.22
N ALA A 219 57.70 2.01 32.52
CA ALA A 219 58.87 1.88 33.39
C ALA A 219 59.80 0.72 32.97
N GLN A 220 59.23 -0.40 32.51
CA GLN A 220 59.99 -1.54 32.00
C GLN A 220 60.63 -1.26 30.63
N GLY A 221 59.96 -0.49 29.76
CA GLY A 221 60.51 -0.01 28.50
C GLY A 221 61.74 0.89 28.70
N SER A 222 61.72 1.77 29.71
CA SER A 222 62.87 2.60 30.09
C SER A 222 64.02 1.81 30.74
N LEU A 223 63.75 0.66 31.37
CA LEU A 223 64.78 -0.16 32.03
C LEU A 223 65.65 -0.95 31.02
N SER A 224 65.12 -1.29 29.84
CA SER A 224 65.86 -2.01 28.79
C SER A 224 67.01 -1.21 28.17
N MET A 225 67.04 0.12 28.33
CA MET A 225 68.13 0.98 27.85
C MET A 225 69.33 1.03 28.82
N ILE A 226 69.22 0.56 30.06
CA ILE A 226 70.25 0.75 31.10
C ILE A 226 71.18 -0.47 31.26
N THR A 227 70.84 -1.65 30.74
CA THR A 227 71.63 -2.88 30.98
C THR A 227 72.56 -3.33 29.85
N ASN A 228 72.73 -2.54 28.77
CA ASN A 228 73.54 -2.94 27.60
C ASN A 228 74.93 -2.29 27.51
N GLU A 229 75.46 -1.66 28.56
CA GLU A 229 76.85 -1.18 28.57
C GLU A 229 77.63 -1.74 29.77
N HIS A 230 78.18 -2.95 29.66
CA HIS A 230 79.49 -3.28 30.25
C HIS A 230 80.07 -4.64 29.81
N GLN A 231 81.30 -4.58 29.26
CA GLN A 231 82.33 -5.64 29.05
C GLN A 231 82.02 -6.67 27.93
N GLU A 232 82.90 -6.92 26.95
CA GLU A 232 84.35 -7.22 26.99
C GLU A 232 85.11 -6.63 25.77
N SER A 233 86.21 -5.87 25.93
CA SER A 233 87.63 -6.26 25.83
C SER A 233 88.17 -6.73 24.44
N SER A 234 88.87 -5.79 23.77
CA SER A 234 90.10 -5.86 22.95
C SER A 234 90.55 -7.15 22.22
N PHE A 235 90.87 -7.06 20.91
CA PHE A 235 92.26 -6.99 20.37
C PHE A 235 92.35 -7.00 18.81
N ILE A 236 93.13 -6.04 18.27
CA ILE A 236 93.99 -6.05 17.04
C ILE A 236 93.27 -6.03 15.66
N SER A 237 93.21 -4.90 14.94
CA SER A 237 94.20 -4.24 14.04
C SER A 237 94.40 -4.89 12.66
N ALA A 238 93.98 -4.20 11.58
CA ALA A 238 94.87 -3.64 10.54
C ALA A 238 94.14 -3.33 9.20
N SER A 239 94.38 -2.10 8.70
CA SER A 239 94.49 -1.70 7.28
C SER A 239 93.23 -1.38 6.44
N ALA A 240 93.16 -0.10 6.04
CA ALA A 240 92.37 0.47 4.93
C ALA A 240 93.19 0.42 3.60
N PRO A 241 92.85 1.10 2.47
CA PRO A 241 91.66 1.90 2.08
C PRO A 241 91.19 1.70 0.60
N VAL A 242 90.22 2.53 0.16
CA VAL A 242 90.15 3.29 -1.14
C VAL A 242 88.80 3.22 -1.90
N LEU A 243 88.13 4.39 -1.90
CA LEU A 243 87.37 5.14 -2.94
C LEU A 243 86.41 4.52 -3.98
N SER A 244 85.22 5.15 -4.03
CA SER A 244 84.36 5.55 -5.18
C SER A 244 83.66 4.43 -5.98
N GLU A 245 82.45 4.56 -6.56
CA GLU A 245 81.74 5.71 -7.11
C GLU A 245 80.27 5.33 -7.48
N SER A 246 79.33 6.27 -7.31
CA SER A 246 78.05 6.45 -8.07
C SER A 246 76.96 5.35 -7.99
N THR A 247 75.65 5.59 -8.08
CA THR A 247 74.88 6.60 -8.81
C THR A 247 73.58 6.93 -8.07
N ILE A 248 73.27 8.21 -8.12
CA ILE A 248 72.11 8.95 -7.59
C ILE A 248 70.82 8.57 -8.33
N ARG A 249 69.67 8.83 -7.67
CA ARG A 249 68.49 9.60 -8.17
C ARG A 249 67.19 8.89 -7.75
N SER A 250 66.58 9.21 -6.60
CA SER A 250 65.55 10.27 -6.36
C SER A 250 64.58 10.42 -7.54
N TYR A 251 63.25 10.55 -7.40
CA TYR A 251 62.49 11.60 -6.70
C TYR A 251 61.01 11.24 -6.69
N SER A 252 60.33 11.58 -5.59
CA SER A 252 58.91 11.92 -5.48
C SER A 252 58.76 13.45 -5.68
N PRO A 253 57.62 14.13 -5.39
CA PRO A 253 56.17 13.86 -5.58
C PRO A 253 55.43 15.10 -6.18
N THR A 254 54.09 15.07 -6.18
CA THR A 254 53.15 16.12 -5.68
C THR A 254 52.11 16.68 -6.67
N GLU A 255 50.95 16.97 -6.08
CA GLU A 255 49.90 17.98 -6.40
C GLU A 255 48.54 17.41 -6.86
N ARG A 256 47.36 17.97 -6.56
CA ARG A 256 46.73 18.77 -5.47
C ARG A 256 45.42 19.30 -6.12
N ASN A 257 44.27 19.17 -5.43
CA ASN A 257 43.01 19.96 -5.53
C ASN A 257 42.19 19.90 -6.85
N GLU A 258 40.87 20.13 -6.95
CA GLU A 258 39.69 20.19 -6.06
C GLU A 258 38.43 20.42 -6.97
N HIS A 259 37.25 19.98 -6.49
CA HIS A 259 35.89 20.53 -6.71
C HIS A 259 35.07 20.39 -8.03
N GLN A 260 33.84 19.85 -7.84
CA GLN A 260 32.50 20.20 -8.39
C GLN A 260 31.96 19.58 -9.71
N GLY A 261 30.74 19.01 -9.65
CA GLY A 261 29.67 19.35 -10.61
C GLY A 261 29.02 18.28 -11.52
N GLU A 262 27.92 17.68 -11.05
CA GLU A 262 26.71 17.18 -11.77
C GLU A 262 26.70 16.00 -12.78
N PRO A 263 25.53 15.31 -12.91
CA PRO A 263 25.37 14.02 -13.59
C PRO A 263 24.89 14.11 -15.05
N THR A 264 25.29 13.12 -15.85
CA THR A 264 24.92 12.98 -17.25
C THR A 264 23.51 12.40 -17.43
N LYS A 265 22.64 13.17 -18.10
CA LYS A 265 21.39 12.74 -18.76
C LYS A 265 21.70 11.97 -20.05
N VAL A 266 20.96 10.90 -20.35
CA VAL A 266 20.59 10.55 -21.73
C VAL A 266 19.13 10.09 -21.80
N ASN A 267 18.44 10.66 -22.79
CA ASN A 267 17.02 10.59 -23.10
C ASN A 267 16.63 9.30 -23.85
N ALA A 268 15.36 8.88 -23.72
CA ALA A 268 14.56 8.44 -24.88
C ALA A 268 13.07 8.67 -24.62
N ARG A 269 12.47 9.54 -25.43
CA ARG A 269 11.02 9.79 -25.55
C ARG A 269 10.38 8.73 -26.44
N LEU A 270 9.13 8.37 -26.18
CA LEU A 270 8.15 8.23 -27.26
C LEU A 270 6.76 8.68 -26.80
N GLN A 271 6.13 9.47 -27.66
CA GLN A 271 4.85 10.16 -27.52
C GLN A 271 3.67 9.21 -27.68
N LYS A 272 2.55 9.50 -27.02
CA LYS A 272 1.27 9.65 -27.74
C LYS A 272 0.25 10.48 -26.96
N GLN A 273 -0.24 11.46 -27.70
CA GLN A 273 -1.16 12.55 -27.47
C GLN A 273 -2.59 12.08 -27.75
N VAL A 274 -3.61 12.44 -26.95
CA VAL A 274 -4.94 12.84 -27.47
C VAL A 274 -5.67 13.79 -26.49
N ASN A 275 -5.78 15.04 -26.96
CA ASN A 275 -6.83 16.07 -26.84
C ASN A 275 -7.69 16.28 -25.58
N TRP A 276 -7.51 17.50 -25.06
CA TRP A 276 -8.48 18.31 -24.36
C TRP A 276 -9.48 18.96 -25.34
N ARG A 277 -10.78 18.94 -25.02
CA ARG A 277 -11.73 19.95 -25.52
C ARG A 277 -12.18 20.88 -24.39
N ARG A 278 -11.93 22.16 -24.65
CA ARG A 278 -12.30 23.36 -23.92
C ARG A 278 -13.74 23.74 -24.27
N VAL A 279 -14.56 24.08 -23.27
CA VAL A 279 -15.60 25.11 -23.39
C VAL A 279 -15.56 25.96 -22.11
N LYS A 280 -15.42 27.27 -22.27
CA LYS A 280 -15.35 28.28 -21.21
C LYS A 280 -16.68 29.04 -21.12
N SER A 281 -17.25 29.06 -19.91
CA SER A 281 -17.86 30.17 -19.14
C SER A 281 -18.67 31.31 -19.82
N ALA A 282 -19.87 31.59 -19.26
CA ALA A 282 -20.34 32.87 -18.69
C ALA A 282 -21.80 32.70 -18.19
N ILE A 283 -22.10 32.75 -16.88
CA ILE A 283 -22.64 33.89 -16.10
C ILE A 283 -23.81 34.61 -16.79
N LEU A 284 -25.00 34.59 -16.15
CA LEU A 284 -25.89 35.73 -15.82
C LEU A 284 -27.30 35.23 -15.38
N SER A 285 -27.74 35.62 -14.18
CA SER A 285 -29.16 35.80 -13.81
C SER A 285 -29.48 37.29 -13.96
N PRO A 286 -30.74 37.76 -14.21
CA PRO A 286 -31.81 37.77 -13.18
C PRO A 286 -33.28 37.69 -13.69
N ASP A 287 -34.20 37.56 -12.71
CA ASP A 287 -35.63 37.96 -12.62
C ASP A 287 -36.51 38.20 -13.87
N SER A 288 -37.70 37.57 -13.90
CA SER A 288 -39.01 38.25 -13.80
C SER A 288 -40.22 37.32 -13.99
N ALA A 289 -41.37 37.80 -13.49
CA ALA A 289 -42.58 37.10 -13.07
C ALA A 289 -43.59 36.66 -14.17
N SER A 290 -44.62 35.93 -13.67
CA SER A 290 -46.04 35.92 -14.11
C SER A 290 -46.52 34.83 -15.08
N SER A 291 -47.45 33.97 -14.62
CA SER A 291 -48.86 33.95 -15.10
C SER A 291 -49.58 32.58 -14.93
N VAL A 292 -50.59 32.58 -14.05
CA VAL A 292 -51.99 32.08 -14.20
C VAL A 292 -52.29 30.84 -15.09
N ARG A 293 -52.89 29.79 -14.50
CA ARG A 293 -54.26 29.23 -14.78
C ARG A 293 -54.40 27.78 -14.27
N GLN A 294 -55.27 27.58 -13.28
CA GLN A 294 -56.59 26.92 -13.37
C GLN A 294 -56.58 25.38 -13.42
N SER A 295 -57.24 24.82 -12.39
CA SER A 295 -57.68 23.44 -12.20
C SER A 295 -58.61 22.96 -13.33
N PRO A 296 -58.89 21.63 -13.42
CA PRO A 296 -60.08 21.14 -12.73
C PRO A 296 -59.95 19.77 -12.03
N ARG A 297 -60.89 19.58 -11.10
CA ARG A 297 -61.23 18.42 -10.26
C ARG A 297 -61.45 17.12 -11.07
N LEU A 298 -61.29 15.96 -10.41
CA LEU A 298 -62.28 14.86 -10.40
C LEU A 298 -62.03 13.86 -9.22
N LYS A 299 -63.06 13.75 -8.37
CA LYS A 299 -63.56 12.63 -7.54
C LYS A 299 -62.59 11.64 -6.84
N VAL A 300 -62.61 11.66 -5.50
CA VAL A 300 -63.22 10.60 -4.65
C VAL A 300 -63.99 11.30 -3.53
#